data_AF-A0A7Y1FIR8-F1
#
_entry.id   AF-A0A7Y1FIR8-F1
#
_cell.length_a   1.000
_cell.length_b   1.000
_cell.length_c   1.000
_cell.angle_alpha   90.00
_cell.angle_beta   90.00
_cell.angle_gamma   90.00
#
_symmetry.space_group_name_H-M   'P 1'
#
loop_
_entity.id
_entity.type
_entity.pdbx_description
1 polymer ?
#
loop_
_entity_poly.entity_id
_entity_poly.type
_entity_poly.pdbx_seq_one_letter_code
_entity_poly.pdbx_strand_id
1 'polypeptide(L)' 'MTIKPKPTDAEIKAQIMYWGSQQMTYVIRNGLSMAGHKGLKTNWVRRQLERLERAGQVKRVPSVYARQICWALVEVVRP' A
#
# COMPACT_ATOMS: atom_id res chain seq x y z
N MET A 1 -20.24 -14.61 -1.78
CA MET A 1 -19.33 -13.47 -1.49
C MET A 1 -18.89 -12.88 -2.82
N THR A 2 -19.23 -11.63 -3.10
CA THR A 2 -18.83 -10.96 -4.34
C THR A 2 -17.34 -10.62 -4.28
N ILE A 3 -16.54 -11.15 -5.20
CA ILE A 3 -15.11 -10.82 -5.30
C ILE A 3 -15.00 -9.43 -5.93
N LYS A 4 -14.40 -8.48 -5.20
CA LYS A 4 -14.12 -7.15 -5.75
C LYS A 4 -13.01 -7.24 -6.81
N PRO A 5 -13.00 -6.36 -7.82
CA PRO A 5 -11.90 -6.26 -8.79
C PRO A 5 -10.58 -5.87 -8.10
N LYS A 6 -9.49 -5.74 -8.88
CA LYS A 6 -8.22 -5.23 -8.33
C LYS A 6 -8.43 -3.84 -7.70
N PRO A 7 -7.78 -3.55 -6.56
CA PRO A 7 -7.97 -2.30 -5.85
C PRO A 7 -7.39 -1.12 -6.61
N THR A 8 -8.03 0.02 -6.44
CA THR A 8 -7.63 1.33 -6.96
C THR A 8 -6.45 1.91 -6.17
N ASP A 9 -5.81 2.92 -6.75
CA ASP A 9 -4.73 3.66 -6.08
C ASP A 9 -5.20 4.33 -4.79
N ALA A 10 -6.45 4.78 -4.74
CA ALA A 10 -7.05 5.36 -3.55
C ALA A 10 -7.22 4.30 -2.44
N GLU A 11 -7.70 3.10 -2.76
CA GLU A 11 -7.83 2.00 -1.81
C GLU A 11 -6.45 1.52 -1.31
N ILE A 12 -5.44 1.45 -2.18
CA ILE A 12 -4.07 1.10 -1.79
C ILE A 12 -3.51 2.16 -0.81
N LYS A 13 -3.67 3.45 -1.12
CA LYS A 13 -3.23 4.55 -0.25
C LYS A 13 -3.99 4.59 1.08
N ALA A 14 -5.29 4.33 1.07
CA ALA A 14 -6.09 4.23 2.30
C ALA A 14 -5.57 3.12 3.21
N GLN A 15 -5.12 1.99 2.65
CA GLN A 15 -4.54 0.89 3.43
C GLN A 15 -3.16 1.21 4.03
N ILE A 16 -2.40 2.15 3.45
CA ILE A 16 -1.20 2.68 4.11
C ILE A 16 -1.58 3.40 5.41
N MET A 17 -2.71 4.12 5.39
CA MET A 17 -3.15 4.97 6.51
C MET A 17 -3.98 4.23 7.58
N TYR A 18 -4.41 3.00 7.31
CA TYR A 18 -5.43 2.31 8.13
C TYR A 18 -5.03 2.11 9.60
N TRP A 19 -3.74 1.86 9.89
CA TRP A 19 -3.23 1.67 11.26
C TRP A 19 -2.32 2.83 11.73
N GLY A 20 -2.19 3.91 10.96
CA GLY A 20 -1.24 4.99 11.26
C GLY A 20 -0.70 5.66 10.01
N SER A 21 0.57 6.07 10.03
CA SER A 21 1.21 6.83 8.94
C SER A 21 2.06 6.00 7.97
N GLN A 22 2.37 4.75 8.33
CA GLN A 22 3.21 3.86 7.53
C GLN A 22 2.75 2.41 7.61
N GLN A 23 2.97 1.64 6.54
CA GLN A 23 2.56 0.24 6.52
C GLN A 23 3.45 -0.65 5.64
N MET A 24 3.63 -1.89 6.08
CA MET A 24 4.39 -2.91 5.34
C MET A 24 3.60 -3.41 4.14
N THR A 25 4.30 -3.71 3.04
CA THR A 25 3.70 -4.25 1.80
C THR A 25 2.74 -5.43 2.05
N TYR A 26 3.12 -6.35 2.95
CA TYR A 26 2.31 -7.51 3.30
C TYR A 26 1.00 -7.13 3.99
N VAL A 27 1.06 -6.18 4.92
CA VAL A 27 -0.12 -5.74 5.69
C VAL A 27 -1.08 -4.99 4.79
N ILE A 28 -0.58 -4.11 3.89
CA ILE A 28 -1.38 -3.45 2.85
C ILE A 28 -2.13 -4.51 2.02
N ARG A 29 -1.42 -5.52 1.51
CA ARG A 29 -2.05 -6.62 0.73
C ARG A 29 -3.11 -7.34 1.55
N ASN A 30 -2.83 -7.65 2.81
CA ASN A 30 -3.77 -8.37 3.66
C ASN A 30 -5.04 -7.54 3.92
N GLY A 31 -4.90 -6.25 4.24
CA GLY A 31 -6.02 -5.33 4.41
C GLY A 31 -6.90 -5.24 3.15
N LEU A 32 -6.30 -5.14 1.96
CA LEU A 32 -7.03 -5.17 0.68
C LEU A 32 -7.79 -6.50 0.48
N SER A 33 -7.17 -7.62 0.82
CA SER A 33 -7.84 -8.94 0.77
C SER A 33 -9.03 -9.01 1.73
N MET A 34 -8.89 -8.46 2.93
CA MET A 34 -9.98 -8.39 3.92
C MET A 34 -11.11 -7.46 3.45
N ALA A 35 -10.79 -6.39 2.74
CA ALA A 35 -11.76 -5.47 2.13
C ALA A 35 -12.52 -6.04 0.90
N GLY A 36 -12.20 -7.27 0.49
CA GLY A 36 -12.91 -8.02 -0.57
C GLY A 36 -12.12 -8.21 -1.86
N HIS A 37 -10.92 -7.64 -1.99
CA HIS A 37 -10.05 -7.82 -3.16
C HIS A 37 -9.28 -9.15 -3.04
N LYS A 38 -9.97 -10.27 -3.27
CA LYS A 38 -9.40 -11.61 -3.11
C LYS A 38 -8.38 -11.93 -4.22
N GLY A 39 -7.44 -12.82 -3.92
CA GLY A 39 -6.44 -13.30 -4.90
C GLY A 39 -5.27 -12.34 -5.19
N LEU A 40 -5.10 -11.27 -4.40
CA LEU A 40 -3.99 -10.34 -4.59
C LEU A 40 -2.64 -10.97 -4.24
N LYS A 41 -1.71 -10.92 -5.20
CA LYS A 41 -0.31 -11.31 -4.98
C LYS A 41 0.48 -10.15 -4.36
N THR A 42 1.30 -10.44 -3.36
CA THR A 42 2.15 -9.42 -2.69
C THR A 42 3.07 -8.69 -3.67
N ASN A 43 3.62 -9.38 -4.67
CA ASN A 43 4.46 -8.76 -5.69
C ASN A 43 3.70 -7.77 -6.59
N TRP A 44 2.40 -7.99 -6.81
CA TRP A 44 1.56 -7.06 -7.57
C TRP A 44 1.33 -5.78 -6.76
N VAL A 45 1.01 -5.90 -5.47
CA VAL A 45 0.83 -4.75 -4.57
C VAL A 45 2.14 -3.95 -4.47
N ARG A 46 3.28 -4.63 -4.33
CA ARG A 46 4.60 -3.98 -4.35
C ARG A 46 4.81 -3.16 -5.62
N ARG A 47 4.54 -3.72 -6.80
CA ARG A 47 4.69 -2.99 -8.07
C ARG A 47 3.79 -1.76 -8.16
N GLN A 48 2.59 -1.80 -7.56
CA GLN A 48 1.74 -0.60 -7.50
C GLN A 48 2.33 0.47 -6.59
N LEU A 49 2.86 0.09 -5.43
CA LEU A 49 3.52 1.02 -4.51
C LEU A 49 4.78 1.63 -5.14
N GLU A 50 5.57 0.84 -5.87
CA GLU A 50 6.73 1.35 -6.62
C GLU A 50 6.33 2.32 -7.74
N ARG A 51 5.20 2.07 -8.42
CA ARG A 51 4.65 3.02 -9.40
C ARG A 51 4.19 4.31 -8.72
N LEU A 52 3.47 4.21 -7.61
CA LEU A 52 3.00 5.37 -6.82
C LEU A 52 4.16 6.19 -6.27
N GLU A 53 5.28 5.53 -5.94
CA GLU A 53 6.50 6.18 -5.49
C GLU A 53 7.16 6.97 -6.61
N ARG A 54 7.27 6.39 -7.80
CA ARG A 54 7.74 7.14 -8.99
C ARG A 54 6.85 8.33 -9.32
N ALA A 55 5.56 8.24 -9.01
CA ALA A 55 4.61 9.34 -9.15
C ALA A 55 4.65 10.35 -7.99
N GLY A 56 5.54 10.18 -7.00
CA GLY A 56 5.69 11.09 -5.86
C GLY A 56 4.55 11.03 -4.84
N GLN A 57 3.71 9.99 -4.87
CA GLN A 57 2.52 9.88 -4.01
C GLN A 57 2.78 9.09 -2.73
N VAL A 58 3.74 8.17 -2.76
CA VAL A 58 4.17 7.37 -1.60
C VAL A 58 5.69 7.32 -1.55
N LYS A 59 6.25 6.98 -0.40
CA LYS A 59 7.71 6.80 -0.23
C LYS A 59 7.98 5.52 0.54
N ARG A 60 9.07 4.83 0.20
CA ARG A 60 9.63 3.81 1.09
C ARG A 60 10.14 4.47 2.36
N VAL A 61 9.90 3.84 3.50
CA VAL A 61 10.39 4.29 4.81
C VAL A 61 11.16 3.17 5.51
N PRO A 62 12.14 3.51 6.36
CA PRO A 62 12.86 2.52 7.16
C PRO A 62 11.91 1.65 7.97
N SER A 63 12.27 0.38 8.11
CA SER A 63 11.58 -0.60 8.96
C SER A 63 12.57 -1.21 9.92
N VAL A 64 12.11 -1.55 11.13
CA VAL A 64 12.90 -2.37 12.08
C VAL A 64 13.17 -3.78 11.54
N TYR A 65 12.41 -4.21 10.52
CA TYR A 65 12.60 -5.50 9.85
C TYR A 65 13.45 -5.33 8.59
N ALA A 66 14.68 -5.86 8.61
CA ALA A 66 15.68 -5.68 7.55
C ALA A 66 15.22 -6.04 6.13
N ARG A 67 14.28 -6.99 5.98
CA ARG A 67 13.80 -7.48 4.67
C ARG A 67 12.48 -6.88 4.21
N GLN A 68 11.79 -6.15 5.08
CA GLN A 68 10.42 -5.71 4.79
C GLN A 68 10.37 -4.22 4.46
N ILE A 69 9.78 -3.92 3.31
CA ILE A 69 9.59 -2.55 2.85
C ILE A 69 8.30 -1.99 3.47
N CYS A 70 8.46 -0.92 4.23
CA CYS A 70 7.39 -0.06 4.72
C CYS A 70 7.17 1.10 3.75
N TRP A 71 5.92 1.56 3.67
CA TRP A 71 5.47 2.62 2.80
C TRP A 71 4.71 3.66 3.59
N ALA A 72 4.90 4.93 3.27
CA ALA A 72 4.12 6.05 3.80
C ALA A 72 3.63 6.91 2.64
N LEU A 73 2.58 7.72 2.86
CA LEU A 73 2.25 8.77 1.90
C LEU A 73 3.36 9.82 1.90
N VAL A 74 3.66 10.39 0.73
CA VAL A 74 4.40 11.66 0.67
C VAL A 74 3.42 12.72 1.12
N GLU A 75 3.75 13.46 2.19
CA GLU A 75 2.91 14.58 2.64
C GLU A 75 2.59 15.46 1.43
N VAL A 76 1.33 15.91 1.33
CA VAL A 76 0.96 16.93 0.36
C VAL A 76 1.71 18.19 0.78
N VAL A 77 2.86 18.46 0.17
CA VAL A 77 3.47 19.78 0.21
C VAL A 77 2.46 20.71 -0.45
N ARG A 78 1.57 21.30 0.34
CA ARG A 78 0.75 22.42 -0.12
C ARG A 78 1.68 23.63 -0.12
N PRO A 79 1.83 24.32 -1.26
CA PRO A 79 2.52 25.61 -1.28
C PRO A 79 1.80 26.62 -0.38
#